data_AF-A0A942AB11-F1
#
_entry.id   AF-A0A942AB11-F1
#
_cell.length_a   1.000
_cell.length_b   1.000
_cell.length_c   1.000
_cell.angle_alpha   90.00
_cell.angle_beta   90.00
_cell.angle_gamma   90.00
#
_symmetry.space_group_name_H-M   'P 1'
#
loop_
_entity.id
_entity.type
_entity.pdbx_description
1 polymer ?
#
loop_
_entity_poly.entity_id
_entity_poly.type
_entity_poly.pdbx_seq_one_letter_code
_entity_poly.pdbx_strand_id
1 'polypeptide(L)'
;MGFERVYITKQGALLAAKTLQGKKIEFDHAEIGSGNLSGNAVDKTSLTTKVLECPIQKVEITEDTQAKVSFIFKNTDAKSAFYFREIGLFAIDPDTKAKVLYAYTNAGTTAEYINNSIAEKIEKHITINVIVDNASNVTITLDSSEIYVTEKDLENALQNAKLYSGKNYGIKRLITDNTLPTWTRIADAEGLTANATKNGTKVANDFDNLYPWSHIRKCNVDAATGQVLAYYGETGFQADGSNGEVMVKIPEFWWKRERLPDEFGNVYEYIYIADYARAGYKKSEEFFVGAYMISTETTPEETIVAHSRSGVVPKYNTTKANFRTYAKALGDGWQLMDYHYFLLQMLYLVEYAHYNSQSMIGNGIVAFNTAKALIAENNVNRIIVSSAGTGLWVGKTICIGATDAWNSSVAADREITSIEDYNDGQVTGKAIHFDGDPVNIAVNNVIWGSAQKTGENDSLGNASGCLINDSYHSVNYRGIENIFGHMWQHIDGLNIKDYIAYICKDPDSYENDKFNAPYEKIGYVNAETSDSYIKKLGLDEKYPEVALPTEVGASSSTGACDNYWCAEGNRIAYVGGCFSSFWPKAGFFAWYCYYSSSSTYWNYGARLLKHQ
;
A
#
# COMPACT_ATOMS: atom_id res chain seq x y z
N MET A 1 48.05 -1.56 -29.65
CA MET A 1 47.29 -2.41 -30.59
C MET A 1 46.87 -1.51 -31.75
N GLY A 2 47.30 -1.85 -32.97
CA GLY A 2 46.73 -1.40 -34.24
C GLY A 2 46.91 0.05 -34.67
N PHE A 3 46.10 0.97 -34.14
CA PHE A 3 45.80 2.25 -34.81
C PHE A 3 46.36 3.44 -34.04
N GLU A 4 47.44 4.02 -34.55
CA GLU A 4 48.18 5.10 -33.87
C GLU A 4 47.59 6.50 -34.11
N ARG A 5 46.91 6.72 -35.24
CA ARG A 5 46.38 8.03 -35.64
C ARG A 5 45.14 7.93 -36.49
N VAL A 6 44.13 8.74 -36.17
CA VAL A 6 42.95 8.96 -37.01
C VAL A 6 43.18 10.21 -37.85
N TYR A 7 42.93 10.10 -39.15
CA TYR A 7 43.04 11.20 -40.11
C TYR A 7 41.65 11.64 -40.55
N ILE A 8 41.34 12.93 -40.43
CA ILE A 8 40.20 13.51 -41.13
C ILE A 8 40.57 13.63 -42.60
N THR A 9 39.74 13.08 -43.49
CA THR A 9 40.02 13.16 -44.94
C THR A 9 39.73 14.57 -45.45
N LYS A 10 40.21 14.91 -46.64
CA LYS A 10 39.84 16.19 -47.30
C LYS A 10 38.33 16.38 -47.37
N GLN A 11 37.60 15.31 -47.70
CA GLN A 11 36.13 15.37 -47.80
C GLN A 11 35.48 15.46 -46.42
N GLY A 12 36.03 14.78 -45.40
CA GLY A 12 35.59 14.91 -44.01
C GLY A 12 35.77 16.31 -43.47
N ALA A 13 36.90 16.97 -43.75
CA ALA A 13 37.15 18.34 -43.33
C ALA A 13 36.19 19.34 -44.02
N LEU A 14 35.92 19.15 -45.31
CA LEU A 14 34.91 19.95 -46.02
C LEU A 14 33.51 19.74 -45.43
N LEU A 15 33.18 18.51 -45.04
CA LEU A 15 31.91 18.20 -44.40
C LEU A 15 31.82 18.86 -43.02
N ALA A 16 32.86 18.74 -42.19
CA ALA A 16 33.00 19.37 -40.88
C ALA A 16 32.70 20.88 -40.94
N ALA A 17 33.28 21.57 -41.92
CA ALA A 17 33.09 23.01 -42.12
C ALA A 17 31.62 23.41 -42.41
N LYS A 18 30.79 22.49 -42.94
CA LYS A 18 29.36 22.77 -43.17
C LYS A 18 28.58 22.92 -41.85
N THR A 19 29.08 22.40 -40.74
CA THR A 19 28.46 22.59 -39.41
C THR A 19 28.49 24.05 -38.96
N LEU A 20 29.47 24.85 -39.43
CA LEU A 20 29.51 26.30 -39.19
C LEU A 20 28.37 27.05 -39.90
N GLN A 21 27.79 26.44 -40.93
CA GLN A 21 26.65 26.97 -41.67
C GLN A 21 25.30 26.52 -41.07
N GLY A 22 25.31 25.91 -39.88
CA GLY A 22 24.11 25.37 -39.23
C GLY A 22 23.61 24.04 -39.81
N LYS A 23 24.36 23.42 -40.74
CA LYS A 23 23.96 22.14 -41.33
C LYS A 23 24.35 20.99 -40.42
N LYS A 24 23.49 19.98 -40.37
CA LYS A 24 23.70 18.79 -39.55
C LYS A 24 24.57 17.77 -40.27
N ILE A 25 25.59 17.24 -39.59
CA ILE A 25 26.35 16.07 -40.03
C ILE A 25 25.75 14.83 -39.37
N GLU A 26 25.48 13.83 -40.19
CA GLU A 26 25.02 12.53 -39.72
C GLU A 26 26.09 11.48 -40.05
N PHE A 27 26.54 10.73 -39.04
CA PHE A 27 27.42 9.57 -39.27
C PHE A 27 26.57 8.37 -39.67
N ASP A 28 26.92 7.73 -40.79
CA ASP A 28 26.10 6.69 -41.42
C ASP A 28 26.52 5.28 -40.97
N HIS A 29 27.79 4.94 -41.16
CA HIS A 29 28.37 3.66 -40.75
C HIS A 29 29.89 3.78 -40.60
N ALA A 30 30.50 2.77 -40.01
CA ALA A 30 31.93 2.55 -40.07
C ALA A 30 32.23 1.36 -41.00
N GLU A 31 33.34 1.39 -41.71
CA GLU A 31 33.86 0.24 -42.45
C GLU A 31 35.15 -0.24 -41.81
N ILE A 32 35.34 -1.56 -41.81
CA ILE A 32 36.62 -2.17 -41.46
C ILE A 32 37.20 -2.90 -42.68
N GLY A 33 38.52 -2.88 -42.80
CA GLY A 33 39.20 -3.43 -43.96
C GLY A 33 40.55 -4.06 -43.68
N SER A 34 41.11 -4.69 -44.72
CA SER A 34 42.38 -5.42 -44.67
C SER A 34 43.48 -4.86 -45.56
N GLY A 35 43.21 -3.74 -46.23
CA GLY A 35 44.11 -3.15 -47.22
C GLY A 35 45.30 -2.44 -46.59
N ASN A 36 46.39 -2.38 -47.38
CA ASN A 36 47.55 -1.57 -47.02
C ASN A 36 47.31 -0.12 -47.44
N LEU A 37 47.76 0.82 -46.61
CA LEU A 37 47.71 2.24 -46.97
C LEU A 37 48.60 2.49 -48.20
N SER A 38 47.97 2.91 -49.30
CA SER A 38 48.63 3.49 -50.47
C SER A 38 48.36 5.00 -50.52
N GLY A 39 49.41 5.80 -50.76
CA GLY A 39 49.31 7.26 -50.77
C GLY A 39 49.12 7.88 -49.39
N ASN A 40 48.58 9.10 -49.35
CA ASN A 40 48.32 9.83 -48.11
C ASN A 40 46.92 9.48 -47.56
N ALA A 41 46.84 9.17 -46.26
CA ALA A 41 45.58 8.85 -45.57
C ALA A 41 44.53 9.97 -45.68
N VAL A 42 44.97 11.24 -45.70
CA VAL A 42 44.08 12.41 -45.80
C VAL A 42 43.40 12.51 -47.17
N ASP A 43 43.97 11.88 -48.21
CA ASP A 43 43.46 11.91 -49.59
C ASP A 43 42.51 10.74 -49.91
N LYS A 44 42.29 9.83 -48.95
CA LYS A 44 41.41 8.68 -49.15
C LYS A 44 39.95 9.11 -49.28
N THR A 45 39.23 8.44 -50.18
CA THR A 45 37.77 8.57 -50.37
C THR A 45 37.02 7.27 -50.08
N SER A 46 37.74 6.16 -49.92
CA SER A 46 37.24 4.82 -49.58
C SER A 46 38.37 3.97 -48.98
N LEU A 47 38.01 2.84 -48.37
CA LEU A 47 38.98 1.83 -47.94
C LEU A 47 39.64 1.16 -49.15
N THR A 48 40.87 0.72 -48.98
CA THR A 48 41.61 -0.01 -50.02
C THR A 48 41.06 -1.42 -50.19
N THR A 49 40.68 -2.09 -49.09
CA THR A 49 40.00 -3.39 -49.14
C THR A 49 39.00 -3.50 -48.00
N LYS A 50 37.73 -3.16 -48.30
CA LYS A 50 36.61 -3.32 -47.36
C LYS A 50 36.38 -4.79 -47.04
N VAL A 51 36.15 -5.08 -45.76
CA VAL A 51 35.81 -6.42 -45.25
C VAL A 51 34.41 -6.40 -44.65
N LEU A 52 34.10 -5.45 -43.77
CA LEU A 52 32.77 -5.30 -43.16
C LEU A 52 32.30 -3.85 -43.17
N GLU A 53 30.98 -3.71 -43.14
CA GLU A 53 30.26 -2.49 -42.83
C GLU A 53 29.60 -2.68 -41.47
N CYS A 54 29.80 -1.72 -40.56
CA CYS A 54 29.37 -1.78 -39.19
C CYS A 54 28.48 -0.56 -38.90
N PRO A 55 27.25 -0.75 -38.41
CA PRO A 55 26.38 0.37 -38.04
C PRO A 55 26.99 1.16 -36.88
N ILE A 56 26.74 2.48 -36.86
CA ILE A 56 27.12 3.34 -35.73
C ILE A 56 26.19 3.07 -34.55
N GLN A 57 26.76 2.83 -33.37
CA GLN A 57 25.99 2.55 -32.15
C GLN A 57 25.79 3.77 -31.28
N LYS A 58 26.79 4.66 -31.22
CA LYS A 58 26.76 5.85 -30.37
C LYS A 58 27.61 6.95 -30.97
N VAL A 59 27.15 8.19 -30.83
CA VAL A 59 27.93 9.40 -31.02
C VAL A 59 27.77 10.25 -29.77
N GLU A 60 28.87 10.59 -29.14
CA GLU A 60 28.92 11.38 -27.91
C GLU A 60 29.72 12.65 -28.17
N ILE A 61 29.15 13.80 -27.82
CA ILE A 61 29.83 15.09 -27.90
C ILE A 61 30.65 15.25 -26.62
N THR A 62 31.97 15.36 -26.75
CA THR A 62 32.86 15.42 -25.57
C THR A 62 33.44 16.80 -25.32
N GLU A 63 33.46 17.66 -26.33
CA GLU A 63 33.87 19.07 -26.27
C GLU A 63 33.17 19.84 -27.41
N ASP A 64 33.26 21.17 -27.44
CA ASP A 64 32.62 22.03 -28.45
C ASP A 64 32.95 21.63 -29.90
N THR A 65 34.10 20.98 -30.12
CA THR A 65 34.62 20.60 -31.45
C THR A 65 35.00 19.11 -31.58
N GLN A 66 34.57 18.25 -30.66
CA GLN A 66 34.93 16.83 -30.68
C GLN A 66 33.72 15.92 -30.51
N ALA A 67 33.67 14.87 -31.35
CA ALA A 67 32.69 13.80 -31.26
C ALA A 67 33.41 12.44 -31.13
N LYS A 68 32.92 11.60 -30.24
CA LYS A 68 33.30 10.19 -30.13
C LYS A 68 32.27 9.35 -30.85
N VAL A 69 32.69 8.59 -31.85
CA VAL A 69 31.82 7.71 -32.64
C VAL A 69 32.17 6.26 -32.36
N SER A 70 31.20 5.49 -31.88
CA SER A 70 31.39 4.10 -31.46
C SER A 70 30.63 3.12 -32.34
N PHE A 71 31.26 1.99 -32.64
CA PHE A 71 30.68 0.86 -33.36
C PHE A 71 31.28 -0.46 -32.86
N ILE A 72 30.62 -1.58 -33.19
CA ILE A 72 31.07 -2.93 -32.87
C ILE A 72 31.26 -3.70 -34.18
N PHE A 73 32.20 -4.64 -34.19
CA PHE A 73 32.20 -5.72 -35.17
C PHE A 73 32.41 -7.07 -34.51
N LYS A 74 31.82 -8.12 -35.09
CA LYS A 74 32.05 -9.51 -34.74
C LYS A 74 32.80 -10.20 -35.86
N ASN A 75 33.74 -11.06 -35.51
CA ASN A 75 34.52 -11.79 -36.50
C ASN A 75 33.70 -12.79 -37.32
N THR A 76 32.58 -13.26 -36.78
CA THR A 76 31.63 -14.16 -37.46
C THR A 76 30.87 -13.49 -38.61
N ASP A 77 30.84 -12.15 -38.65
CA ASP A 77 30.17 -11.41 -39.71
C ASP A 77 31.04 -11.37 -40.98
N ALA A 78 32.35 -11.57 -40.84
CA ALA A 78 33.30 -11.57 -41.95
C ALA A 78 33.25 -12.88 -42.75
N LYS A 79 33.21 -12.76 -44.09
CA LYS A 79 33.17 -13.92 -45.01
C LYS A 79 34.43 -14.78 -44.98
N SER A 80 35.56 -14.21 -44.58
CA SER A 80 36.86 -14.89 -44.48
C SER A 80 37.70 -14.23 -43.40
N ALA A 81 38.65 -14.97 -42.83
CA ALA A 81 39.65 -14.39 -41.94
C ALA A 81 40.44 -13.25 -42.64
N PHE A 82 40.83 -12.24 -41.87
CA PHE A 82 41.46 -11.04 -42.41
C PHE A 82 42.42 -10.40 -41.40
N TYR A 83 43.34 -9.59 -41.89
CA TYR A 83 44.11 -8.69 -41.02
C TYR A 83 43.33 -7.39 -40.84
N PHE A 84 43.00 -7.02 -39.61
CA PHE A 84 42.30 -5.79 -39.31
C PHE A 84 43.24 -4.59 -39.46
N ARG A 85 43.23 -4.00 -40.66
CA ARG A 85 44.16 -2.94 -41.07
C ARG A 85 43.54 -1.58 -41.25
N GLU A 86 42.29 -1.50 -41.67
CA GLU A 86 41.66 -0.23 -42.04
C GLU A 86 40.42 0.00 -41.18
N ILE A 87 40.21 1.24 -40.77
CA ILE A 87 38.92 1.72 -40.28
C ILE A 87 38.59 3.00 -41.05
N GLY A 88 37.40 3.07 -41.62
CA GLY A 88 36.84 4.28 -42.21
C GLY A 88 35.53 4.64 -41.55
N LEU A 89 35.37 5.89 -41.16
CA LEU A 89 34.11 6.42 -40.66
C LEU A 89 33.43 7.19 -41.78
N PHE A 90 32.18 6.86 -42.09
CA PHE A 90 31.40 7.52 -43.13
C PHE A 90 30.34 8.44 -42.55
N ALA A 91 30.11 9.55 -43.23
CA ALA A 91 29.09 10.53 -42.89
C ALA A 91 28.29 10.92 -44.14
N ILE A 92 27.04 11.35 -43.94
CA ILE A 92 26.14 11.80 -44.99
C ILE A 92 26.39 13.28 -45.24
N ASP A 93 26.65 13.64 -46.49
CA ASP A 93 26.66 15.04 -46.90
C ASP A 93 25.24 15.62 -46.82
N PRO A 94 24.99 16.66 -46.00
CA PRO A 94 23.66 17.22 -45.82
C PRO A 94 23.06 17.78 -47.11
N ASP A 95 23.89 18.19 -48.06
CA ASP A 95 23.49 18.83 -49.32
C ASP A 95 23.20 17.83 -50.42
N THR A 96 24.10 16.87 -50.62
CA THR A 96 24.05 15.93 -51.74
C THR A 96 23.44 14.58 -51.35
N LYS A 97 23.29 14.31 -50.05
CA LYS A 97 22.94 13.01 -49.47
C LYS A 97 23.92 11.89 -49.81
N ALA A 98 25.11 12.22 -50.34
CA ALA A 98 26.15 11.24 -50.62
C ALA A 98 26.81 10.77 -49.32
N LYS A 99 27.16 9.48 -49.25
CA LYS A 99 27.99 8.93 -48.18
C LYS A 99 29.45 9.23 -48.47
N VAL A 100 30.13 9.83 -47.52
CA VAL A 100 31.49 10.36 -47.67
C VAL A 100 32.38 9.77 -46.58
N LEU A 101 33.57 9.30 -46.95
CA LEU A 101 34.59 8.88 -45.98
C LEU A 101 35.08 10.09 -45.19
N TYR A 102 34.61 10.22 -43.95
CA TYR A 102 34.87 11.35 -43.07
C TYR A 102 36.25 11.25 -42.41
N ALA A 103 36.53 10.08 -41.81
CA ALA A 103 37.80 9.82 -41.15
C ALA A 103 38.34 8.44 -41.55
N TYR A 104 39.66 8.31 -41.54
CA TYR A 104 40.34 7.08 -41.93
C TYR A 104 41.54 6.81 -41.01
N THR A 105 41.79 5.55 -40.71
CA THR A 105 43.00 5.11 -40.02
C THR A 105 43.48 3.77 -40.56
N ASN A 106 44.79 3.53 -40.44
CA ASN A 106 45.42 2.29 -40.87
C ASN A 106 46.42 1.78 -39.83
N ALA A 107 46.40 0.48 -39.55
CA ALA A 107 47.25 -0.16 -38.54
C ALA A 107 48.65 -0.56 -39.05
N GLY A 108 48.89 -0.46 -40.35
CA GLY A 108 50.16 -0.80 -40.99
C GLY A 108 50.59 -2.24 -40.69
N THR A 109 51.85 -2.40 -40.28
CA THR A 109 52.45 -3.70 -39.93
C THR A 109 52.00 -4.23 -38.57
N THR A 110 51.34 -3.41 -37.74
CA THR A 110 50.86 -3.80 -36.41
C THR A 110 49.44 -4.37 -36.40
N ALA A 111 48.91 -4.65 -37.60
CA ALA A 111 47.56 -5.15 -37.81
C ALA A 111 47.35 -6.52 -37.19
N GLU A 112 46.22 -6.68 -36.52
CA GLU A 112 45.82 -7.91 -35.86
C GLU A 112 45.19 -8.88 -36.86
N TYR A 113 45.51 -10.18 -36.74
CA TYR A 113 44.82 -11.21 -37.50
C TYR A 113 43.51 -11.59 -36.81
N ILE A 114 42.40 -11.51 -37.53
CA ILE A 114 41.07 -11.87 -37.07
C ILE A 114 40.61 -13.12 -37.83
N ASN A 115 40.42 -14.23 -37.11
CA ASN A 115 39.84 -15.46 -37.66
C ASN A 115 38.33 -15.28 -37.91
N ASN A 116 37.68 -16.06 -38.77
CA ASN A 116 36.22 -16.04 -38.97
C ASN A 116 35.51 -17.28 -38.38
N SER A 117 35.99 -17.76 -37.23
CA SER A 117 35.51 -18.99 -36.60
C SER A 117 34.29 -18.74 -35.73
N ILE A 118 33.30 -19.64 -35.81
CA ILE A 118 32.18 -19.70 -34.85
C ILE A 118 32.59 -20.36 -33.52
N ALA A 119 33.71 -21.07 -33.47
CA ALA A 119 34.25 -21.70 -32.27
C ALA A 119 35.06 -20.71 -31.41
N GLU A 120 35.71 -19.74 -32.05
CA GLU A 120 36.48 -18.66 -31.40
C GLU A 120 35.88 -17.31 -31.78
N LYS A 121 34.82 -16.92 -31.07
CA LYS A 121 34.11 -15.66 -31.32
C LYS A 121 34.93 -14.49 -30.78
N ILE A 122 35.14 -13.48 -31.63
CA ILE A 122 35.79 -12.22 -31.29
C ILE A 122 34.78 -11.10 -31.53
N GLU A 123 34.57 -10.29 -30.51
CA GLU A 123 33.82 -9.03 -30.58
C GLU A 123 34.75 -7.89 -30.19
N LYS A 124 34.74 -6.79 -30.96
CA LYS A 124 35.52 -5.60 -30.62
C LYS A 124 34.63 -4.37 -30.63
N HIS A 125 34.70 -3.62 -29.53
CA HIS A 125 34.13 -2.30 -29.38
C HIS A 125 35.17 -1.27 -29.79
N ILE A 126 34.83 -0.41 -30.75
CA ILE A 126 35.74 0.60 -31.28
C ILE A 126 35.12 1.96 -31.08
N THR A 127 35.91 2.89 -30.55
CA THR A 127 35.56 4.30 -30.43
C THR A 127 36.58 5.13 -31.20
N ILE A 128 36.09 5.92 -32.16
CA ILE A 128 36.88 6.88 -32.93
C ILE A 128 36.59 8.28 -32.39
N ASN A 129 37.62 8.99 -31.96
CA ASN A 129 37.50 10.40 -31.64
C ASN A 129 37.76 11.19 -32.93
N VAL A 130 36.81 12.04 -33.32
CA VAL A 130 36.90 12.90 -34.50
C VAL A 130 36.63 14.36 -34.14
N ILE A 131 37.28 15.25 -34.88
CA ILE A 131 37.02 16.69 -34.79
C ILE A 131 35.84 17.02 -35.69
N VAL A 132 34.94 17.86 -35.18
CA VAL A 132 33.81 18.49 -35.89
C VAL A 132 33.87 19.99 -35.57
N ASP A 133 33.64 20.89 -36.53
CA ASP A 133 33.80 22.33 -36.26
C ASP A 133 32.72 22.89 -35.32
N ASN A 134 31.51 22.34 -35.35
CA ASN A 134 30.44 22.65 -34.40
C ASN A 134 29.72 21.36 -34.01
N ALA A 135 30.02 20.84 -32.82
CA ALA A 135 29.51 19.56 -32.35
C ALA A 135 28.00 19.54 -32.10
N SER A 136 27.36 20.70 -31.86
CA SER A 136 25.90 20.81 -31.66
C SER A 136 25.09 20.45 -32.92
N ASN A 137 25.75 20.39 -34.08
CA ASN A 137 25.14 20.03 -35.35
C ASN A 137 25.44 18.57 -35.76
N VAL A 138 25.89 17.71 -34.83
CA VAL A 138 26.05 16.28 -35.10
C VAL A 138 24.80 15.53 -34.68
N THR A 139 24.22 14.73 -35.57
CA THR A 139 23.05 13.89 -35.29
C THR A 139 23.32 12.41 -35.58
N ILE A 140 22.57 11.53 -34.90
CA ILE A 140 22.51 10.11 -35.20
C ILE A 140 21.05 9.75 -35.42
N THR A 141 20.77 8.93 -36.42
CA THR A 141 19.51 8.20 -36.51
C THR A 141 19.78 6.78 -35.99
N LEU A 142 19.43 6.51 -34.72
CA LEU A 142 19.55 5.16 -34.14
C LEU A 142 18.25 4.39 -34.33
N ASP A 143 18.34 3.14 -34.79
CA ASP A 143 17.26 2.18 -34.63
C ASP A 143 17.30 1.61 -33.21
N SER A 144 16.26 1.87 -32.43
CA SER A 144 16.18 1.55 -30.99
C SER A 144 16.24 0.06 -30.66
N SER A 145 16.11 -0.84 -31.63
CA SER A 145 16.12 -2.29 -31.41
C SER A 145 17.52 -2.94 -31.38
N GLU A 146 18.60 -2.22 -31.72
CA GLU A 146 19.95 -2.80 -31.91
C GLU A 146 21.04 -2.28 -30.94
N ILE A 147 20.67 -1.52 -29.90
CA ILE A 147 21.63 -0.91 -28.97
C ILE A 147 22.05 -1.89 -27.87
N TYR A 148 23.36 -2.16 -27.77
CA TYR A 148 23.96 -2.91 -26.66
C TYR A 148 24.52 -1.94 -25.59
N VAL A 149 24.11 -2.11 -24.33
CA VAL A 149 24.52 -1.26 -23.18
C VAL A 149 25.75 -1.88 -22.51
N THR A 150 26.77 -1.07 -22.17
CA THR A 150 27.93 -1.58 -21.41
C THR A 150 27.57 -1.84 -19.95
N GLU A 151 28.28 -2.75 -19.27
CA GLU A 151 28.08 -3.00 -17.83
C GLU A 151 28.21 -1.71 -17.00
N LYS A 152 29.16 -0.83 -17.36
CA LYS A 152 29.34 0.47 -16.72
C LYS A 152 28.16 1.43 -16.97
N ASP A 153 27.58 1.42 -18.17
CA ASP A 153 26.37 2.22 -18.46
C ASP A 153 25.16 1.69 -17.69
N LEU A 154 25.05 0.37 -17.54
CA LEU A 154 24.05 -0.28 -16.69
C LEU A 154 24.27 0.07 -15.21
N GLU A 155 25.50 0.02 -14.72
CA GLU A 155 25.85 0.41 -13.34
C GLU A 155 25.57 1.88 -13.08
N ASN A 156 25.91 2.77 -14.01
CA ASN A 156 25.60 4.19 -13.91
C ASN A 156 24.10 4.46 -13.97
N ALA A 157 23.35 3.76 -14.83
CA ALA A 157 21.89 3.85 -14.87
C ALA A 157 21.26 3.33 -13.56
N LEU A 158 21.79 2.24 -12.99
CA LEU A 158 21.39 1.71 -11.69
C LEU A 158 21.72 2.67 -10.56
N GLN A 159 22.88 3.33 -10.60
CA GLN A 159 23.31 4.30 -9.61
C GLN A 159 22.52 5.61 -9.71
N ASN A 160 22.20 6.06 -10.93
CA ASN A 160 21.31 7.20 -11.17
C ASN A 160 19.86 6.89 -10.79
N ALA A 161 19.36 5.67 -11.03
CA ALA A 161 18.07 5.21 -10.54
C ALA A 161 18.01 5.14 -9.00
N LYS A 162 19.15 4.82 -8.35
CA LYS A 162 19.29 4.93 -6.89
C LYS A 162 19.34 6.38 -6.39
N LEU A 163 19.73 7.34 -7.24
CA LEU A 163 19.81 8.79 -6.91
C LEU A 163 18.49 9.55 -7.16
N TYR A 164 17.59 9.03 -8.00
CA TYR A 164 16.19 9.51 -8.14
C TYR A 164 15.28 8.92 -7.05
N SER A 165 15.73 8.99 -5.79
CA SER A 165 15.09 8.29 -4.67
C SER A 165 13.99 9.14 -4.02
N GLY A 166 12.73 8.76 -4.21
CA GLY A 166 11.76 9.02 -3.15
C GLY A 166 12.09 8.18 -1.89
N LYS A 167 11.34 8.37 -0.82
CA LYS A 167 11.51 7.65 0.45
C LYS A 167 11.01 6.22 0.37
N ASN A 168 11.71 5.32 1.06
CA ASN A 168 11.34 3.93 1.21
C ASN A 168 11.50 3.48 2.67
N TYR A 169 10.38 3.33 3.35
CA TYR A 169 10.28 2.93 4.74
C TYR A 169 10.10 1.43 4.83
N GLY A 170 10.92 0.75 5.62
CA GLY A 170 10.85 -0.70 5.74
C GLY A 170 10.86 -1.19 7.17
N ILE A 171 10.34 -2.39 7.35
CA ILE A 171 10.50 -3.19 8.56
C ILE A 171 10.88 -4.62 8.17
N LYS A 172 11.58 -5.31 9.08
CA LYS A 172 11.86 -6.74 8.96
C LYS A 172 11.66 -7.49 10.27
N ARG A 173 11.31 -8.77 10.17
CA ARG A 173 11.19 -9.69 11.31
C ARG A 173 11.61 -11.09 10.91
N LEU A 174 12.30 -11.78 11.82
CA LEU A 174 12.66 -13.18 11.65
C LEU A 174 11.44 -14.08 11.85
N ILE A 175 11.12 -14.97 10.90
CA ILE A 175 9.88 -15.79 10.94
C ILE A 175 9.98 -16.94 11.94
N THR A 176 11.17 -17.50 12.14
CA THR A 176 11.41 -18.64 13.04
C THR A 176 11.33 -18.26 14.52
N ASP A 177 11.51 -16.98 14.86
CA ASP A 177 11.45 -16.44 16.22
C ASP A 177 10.19 -15.58 16.45
N ASN A 178 9.02 -16.10 16.07
CA ASN A 178 7.74 -15.41 16.26
C ASN A 178 7.28 -15.33 17.73
N THR A 179 8.21 -15.26 18.68
CA THR A 179 7.97 -15.03 20.10
C THR A 179 7.78 -13.55 20.43
N LEU A 180 8.44 -12.62 19.73
CA LEU A 180 8.33 -11.18 20.03
C LEU A 180 7.47 -10.42 19.01
N PRO A 181 6.54 -9.54 19.44
CA PRO A 181 5.66 -8.79 18.53
C PRO A 181 6.35 -7.63 17.80
N THR A 182 7.58 -7.31 18.17
CA THR A 182 8.38 -6.21 17.63
C THR A 182 8.99 -6.55 16.27
N TRP A 183 9.07 -5.56 15.40
CA TRP A 183 9.79 -5.57 14.14
C TRP A 183 11.00 -4.62 14.20
N THR A 184 12.02 -4.91 13.41
CA THR A 184 13.17 -4.00 13.24
C THR A 184 12.89 -3.06 12.07
N ARG A 185 12.94 -1.74 12.32
CA ARG A 185 12.90 -0.74 11.24
C ARG A 185 14.18 -0.79 10.41
N ILE A 186 14.04 -0.54 9.11
CA ILE A 186 15.13 -0.51 8.13
C ILE A 186 14.87 0.59 7.09
N ALA A 187 15.87 0.87 6.24
CA ALA A 187 15.80 1.89 5.20
C ALA A 187 15.45 3.27 5.81
N ASP A 188 14.60 4.08 5.16
CA ASP A 188 14.26 5.42 5.68
C ASP A 188 13.43 5.40 6.97
N ALA A 189 13.00 4.22 7.45
CA ALA A 189 12.33 4.09 8.75
C ALA A 189 13.32 3.95 9.92
N GLU A 190 14.60 3.69 9.66
CA GLU A 190 15.59 3.51 10.72
C GLU A 190 15.74 4.76 11.58
N GLY A 191 15.70 4.59 12.91
CA GLY A 191 15.79 5.70 13.86
C GLY A 191 14.51 6.52 14.06
N LEU A 192 13.44 6.28 13.28
CA LEU A 192 12.18 7.00 13.45
C LEU A 192 11.41 6.59 14.72
N THR A 193 10.83 7.58 15.37
CA THR A 193 9.96 7.46 16.54
C THR A 193 8.50 7.43 16.12
N ALA A 194 7.72 6.49 16.67
CA ALA A 194 6.27 6.44 16.48
C ALA A 194 5.56 6.17 17.81
N ASN A 195 4.94 7.20 18.36
CA ASN A 195 4.11 7.10 19.56
C ASN A 195 2.67 7.50 19.24
N ALA A 196 1.73 6.98 20.03
CA ALA A 196 0.32 7.38 19.99
C ALA A 196 -0.11 7.88 21.36
N THR A 197 -1.10 8.78 21.37
CA THR A 197 -1.61 9.29 22.63
C THR A 197 -2.45 8.22 23.34
N LYS A 198 -2.32 8.11 24.66
CA LYS A 198 -3.16 7.25 25.49
C LYS A 198 -3.57 8.08 26.68
N ASN A 199 -4.72 8.72 26.59
CA ASN A 199 -5.22 9.80 27.46
C ASN A 199 -5.00 11.24 26.95
N GLY A 200 -5.02 11.45 25.63
CA GLY A 200 -5.07 12.79 25.01
C GLY A 200 -3.81 13.66 25.13
N THR A 201 -2.73 13.17 25.74
CA THR A 201 -1.44 13.87 25.83
C THR A 201 -0.75 13.94 24.48
N LYS A 202 -0.05 15.05 24.21
CA LYS A 202 0.76 15.19 22.98
C LYS A 202 1.94 14.23 23.03
N VAL A 203 2.20 13.54 21.92
CA VAL A 203 3.31 12.59 21.75
C VAL A 203 4.12 12.93 20.50
N ALA A 204 5.36 12.45 20.45
CA ALA A 204 6.21 12.57 19.25
C ALA A 204 5.98 11.37 18.32
N ASN A 205 5.68 11.65 17.06
CA ASN A 205 5.59 10.66 15.99
C ASN A 205 6.16 11.26 14.70
N ASP A 206 7.33 10.78 14.28
CA ASP A 206 8.05 11.33 13.11
C ASP A 206 7.26 11.10 11.82
N PHE A 207 6.48 10.02 11.76
CA PHE A 207 5.65 9.67 10.59
C PHE A 207 4.55 10.70 10.31
N ASP A 208 4.17 11.54 11.27
CA ASP A 208 3.18 12.62 11.06
C ASP A 208 3.61 13.62 9.99
N ASN A 209 4.91 13.71 9.70
CA ASN A 209 5.47 14.62 8.70
C ASN A 209 6.00 13.90 7.44
N LEU A 210 5.80 12.58 7.34
CA LEU A 210 6.36 11.74 6.28
C LEU A 210 5.25 11.17 5.39
N TYR A 211 5.42 11.28 4.08
CA TYR A 211 4.52 10.64 3.14
C TYR A 211 4.67 9.09 3.22
N PRO A 212 3.59 8.29 3.09
CA PRO A 212 2.19 8.70 2.89
C PRO A 212 1.45 9.13 4.16
N TRP A 213 1.95 8.84 5.35
CA TRP A 213 1.23 9.06 6.61
C TRP A 213 0.81 10.52 6.86
N SER A 214 1.63 11.50 6.48
CA SER A 214 1.30 12.93 6.59
C SER A 214 0.12 13.36 5.72
N HIS A 215 -0.21 12.56 4.70
CA HIS A 215 -1.32 12.80 3.78
C HIS A 215 -2.53 11.91 4.07
N ILE A 216 -2.46 11.05 5.10
CA ILE A 216 -3.64 10.38 5.64
C ILE A 216 -4.44 11.40 6.45
N ARG A 217 -5.56 11.85 5.90
CA ARG A 217 -6.33 12.98 6.46
C ARG A 217 -7.82 12.70 6.46
N LYS A 218 -8.45 12.95 7.61
CA LYS A 218 -9.92 13.01 7.74
C LYS A 218 -10.47 14.17 6.91
N CYS A 219 -11.58 13.93 6.21
CA CYS A 219 -12.21 14.87 5.29
C CYS A 219 -13.71 14.59 5.16
N ASN A 220 -14.46 15.59 4.73
CA ASN A 220 -15.82 15.41 4.22
C ASN A 220 -15.76 15.11 2.72
N VAL A 221 -16.54 14.13 2.27
CA VAL A 221 -16.64 13.71 0.87
C VAL A 221 -18.09 13.85 0.43
N ASP A 222 -18.30 14.48 -0.73
CA ASP A 222 -19.60 14.56 -1.36
C ASP A 222 -20.05 13.17 -1.83
N ALA A 223 -21.24 12.73 -1.38
CA ALA A 223 -21.74 11.39 -1.67
C ALA A 223 -21.96 11.14 -3.17
N ALA A 224 -22.42 12.15 -3.92
CA ALA A 224 -22.78 12.00 -5.33
C ALA A 224 -21.56 12.04 -6.25
N THR A 225 -20.61 12.94 -5.99
CA THR A 225 -19.46 13.21 -6.87
C THR A 225 -18.17 12.55 -6.39
N GLY A 226 -18.07 12.18 -5.12
CA GLY A 226 -16.83 11.68 -4.51
C GLY A 226 -15.74 12.72 -4.31
N GLN A 227 -16.05 14.01 -4.48
CA GLN A 227 -15.08 15.08 -4.27
C GLN A 227 -14.89 15.38 -2.79
N VAL A 228 -13.66 15.73 -2.41
CA VAL A 228 -13.38 16.22 -1.07
C VAL A 228 -13.91 17.64 -0.93
N LEU A 229 -14.76 17.86 0.08
CA LEU A 229 -15.42 19.14 0.35
C LEU A 229 -14.62 19.99 1.36
N ALA A 230 -14.05 19.35 2.38
CA ALA A 230 -13.21 19.99 3.39
C ALA A 230 -12.34 18.95 4.11
N TYR A 231 -11.13 19.30 4.50
CA TYR A 231 -10.29 18.50 5.38
C TYR A 231 -10.45 18.91 6.85
N TYR A 232 -10.21 17.97 7.76
CA TYR A 232 -10.16 18.27 9.19
C TYR A 232 -9.19 19.44 9.48
N GLY A 233 -9.67 20.41 10.27
CA GLY A 233 -8.98 21.66 10.58
C GLY A 233 -9.35 22.85 9.67
N GLU A 234 -10.03 22.60 8.55
CA GLU A 234 -10.59 23.65 7.69
C GLU A 234 -11.97 24.08 8.19
N THR A 235 -12.34 25.34 7.99
CA THR A 235 -13.60 25.93 8.51
C THR A 235 -14.86 25.20 8.07
N GLY A 236 -14.84 24.53 6.91
CA GLY A 236 -15.98 23.80 6.37
C GLY A 236 -16.13 22.36 6.87
N PHE A 237 -15.18 21.82 7.62
CA PHE A 237 -15.25 20.42 8.05
C PHE A 237 -16.34 20.20 9.11
N GLN A 238 -17.16 19.16 8.95
CA GLN A 238 -18.23 18.79 9.88
C GLN A 238 -18.17 17.30 10.21
N ALA A 239 -17.93 16.96 11.47
CA ALA A 239 -17.80 15.57 11.92
C ALA A 239 -19.16 14.84 11.98
N ASP A 240 -20.27 15.56 12.12
CA ASP A 240 -21.63 15.01 12.21
C ASP A 240 -22.22 14.58 10.85
N GLY A 241 -21.46 14.77 9.76
CA GLY A 241 -21.88 14.43 8.40
C GLY A 241 -22.73 15.50 7.72
N SER A 242 -22.97 16.66 8.35
CA SER A 242 -23.79 17.74 7.77
C SER A 242 -23.20 18.39 6.52
N ASN A 243 -21.89 18.22 6.28
CA ASN A 243 -21.19 18.65 5.07
C ASN A 243 -20.72 17.45 4.20
N GLY A 244 -21.43 16.32 4.26
CA GLY A 244 -21.09 15.10 3.51
C GLY A 244 -20.39 14.04 4.36
N GLU A 245 -20.13 12.88 3.75
CA GLU A 245 -19.62 11.69 4.43
C GLU A 245 -18.25 11.95 5.06
N VAL A 246 -18.09 11.57 6.33
CA VAL A 246 -16.83 11.76 7.02
C VAL A 246 -15.93 10.58 6.76
N MET A 247 -14.91 10.80 5.94
CA MET A 247 -13.97 9.80 5.46
C MET A 247 -12.55 10.14 5.90
N VAL A 248 -11.65 9.18 5.76
CA VAL A 248 -10.21 9.35 5.84
C VAL A 248 -9.64 9.02 4.48
N LYS A 249 -9.02 10.02 3.86
CA LYS A 249 -8.32 9.86 2.60
C LYS A 249 -6.99 9.14 2.87
N ILE A 250 -6.79 8.01 2.22
CA ILE A 250 -5.50 7.31 2.15
C ILE A 250 -4.88 7.68 0.80
N PRO A 251 -3.73 8.37 0.76
CA PRO A 251 -3.13 8.79 -0.50
C PRO A 251 -2.62 7.57 -1.28
N GLU A 252 -2.29 7.78 -2.55
CA GLU A 252 -1.58 6.78 -3.36
C GLU A 252 -0.22 6.40 -2.72
N PHE A 253 0.19 5.15 -2.75
CA PHE A 253 1.53 4.75 -2.32
C PHE A 253 1.96 3.43 -2.95
N TRP A 254 3.25 3.11 -2.85
CA TRP A 254 3.78 1.83 -3.31
C TRP A 254 4.19 0.98 -2.13
N TRP A 255 3.95 -0.32 -2.23
CA TRP A 255 4.25 -1.25 -1.15
C TRP A 255 4.85 -2.55 -1.67
N LYS A 256 5.59 -3.24 -0.81
CA LYS A 256 6.13 -4.56 -1.09
C LYS A 256 6.16 -5.39 0.18
N ARG A 257 5.77 -6.66 0.07
CA ARG A 257 5.91 -7.65 1.13
C ARG A 257 6.59 -8.90 0.56
N GLU A 258 7.63 -9.37 1.21
CA GLU A 258 8.41 -10.53 0.73
C GLU A 258 9.07 -11.28 1.87
N ARG A 259 9.50 -12.52 1.59
CA ARG A 259 10.27 -13.34 2.51
C ARG A 259 11.57 -13.76 1.84
N LEU A 260 12.70 -13.42 2.46
CA LEU A 260 14.02 -13.67 1.91
C LEU A 260 14.92 -14.32 2.96
N PRO A 261 15.74 -15.31 2.59
CA PRO A 261 16.77 -15.84 3.48
C PRO A 261 17.92 -14.84 3.63
N ASP A 262 18.52 -14.79 4.81
CA ASP A 262 19.84 -14.20 5.01
C ASP A 262 20.95 -15.16 4.55
N GLU A 263 22.21 -14.72 4.68
CA GLU A 263 23.41 -15.50 4.33
C GLU A 263 23.56 -16.80 5.14
N PHE A 264 22.85 -16.92 6.26
CA PHE A 264 22.85 -18.09 7.15
C PHE A 264 21.61 -18.98 6.96
N GLY A 265 20.73 -18.65 6.01
CA GLY A 265 19.50 -19.38 5.71
C GLY A 265 18.31 -19.03 6.62
N ASN A 266 18.42 -18.02 7.49
CA ASN A 266 17.31 -17.54 8.29
C ASN A 266 16.35 -16.73 7.42
N VAL A 267 15.07 -17.08 7.42
CA VAL A 267 14.09 -16.37 6.59
C VAL A 267 13.49 -15.18 7.34
N TYR A 268 13.71 -13.99 6.80
CA TYR A 268 13.10 -12.75 7.26
C TYR A 268 11.90 -12.39 6.40
N GLU A 269 10.85 -11.90 7.03
CA GLU A 269 9.76 -11.19 6.38
C GLU A 269 10.07 -9.70 6.34
N TYR A 270 9.82 -9.08 5.20
CA TYR A 270 10.02 -7.66 4.95
C TYR A 270 8.71 -7.03 4.49
N ILE A 271 8.42 -5.83 5.00
CA ILE A 271 7.34 -4.98 4.52
C ILE A 271 7.92 -3.60 4.24
N TYR A 272 7.60 -3.04 3.08
CA TYR A 272 8.04 -1.73 2.64
C TYR A 272 6.86 -0.86 2.20
N ILE A 273 6.96 0.44 2.48
CA ILE A 273 6.09 1.51 1.97
C ILE A 273 6.99 2.57 1.33
N ALA A 274 6.68 2.98 0.11
CA ALA A 274 7.42 3.97 -0.65
C ALA A 274 6.50 5.09 -1.16
N ASP A 275 7.05 6.31 -1.26
CA ASP A 275 6.36 7.50 -1.76
C ASP A 275 6.44 7.67 -3.29
N TYR A 276 7.06 6.71 -3.98
CA TYR A 276 7.29 6.72 -5.43
C TYR A 276 7.29 5.32 -6.03
N ALA A 277 7.05 5.24 -7.34
CA ALA A 277 7.09 4.00 -8.09
C ALA A 277 8.46 3.34 -8.05
N ARG A 278 8.49 2.06 -7.66
CA ARG A 278 9.72 1.29 -7.48
C ARG A 278 9.59 -0.11 -8.05
N ALA A 279 10.68 -0.62 -8.65
CA ALA A 279 10.69 -1.95 -9.25
C ALA A 279 10.35 -3.02 -8.21
N GLY A 280 9.40 -3.90 -8.55
CA GLY A 280 8.92 -4.98 -7.67
C GLY A 280 7.94 -4.54 -6.59
N TYR A 281 7.54 -3.27 -6.54
CA TYR A 281 6.49 -2.79 -5.62
C TYR A 281 5.14 -2.80 -6.33
N LYS A 282 4.08 -3.05 -5.57
CA LYS A 282 2.69 -2.92 -6.01
C LYS A 282 2.21 -1.51 -5.67
N LYS A 283 1.40 -0.93 -6.55
CA LYS A 283 0.76 0.38 -6.34
C LYS A 283 -0.54 0.18 -5.57
N SER A 284 -0.78 1.02 -4.58
CA SER A 284 -2.11 1.30 -4.03
C SER A 284 -2.54 2.63 -4.61
N GLU A 285 -3.66 2.65 -5.33
CA GLU A 285 -4.32 3.89 -5.70
C GLU A 285 -4.82 4.62 -4.45
N GLU A 286 -5.18 5.90 -4.59
CA GLU A 286 -5.87 6.67 -3.56
C GLU A 286 -7.26 6.08 -3.28
N PHE A 287 -7.65 6.03 -2.01
CA PHE A 287 -8.99 5.57 -1.60
C PHE A 287 -9.46 6.26 -0.32
N PHE A 288 -10.75 6.18 -0.05
CA PHE A 288 -11.36 6.75 1.15
C PHE A 288 -11.95 5.67 2.03
N VAL A 289 -11.63 5.74 3.32
CA VAL A 289 -12.14 4.83 4.35
C VAL A 289 -13.07 5.61 5.28
N GLY A 290 -14.25 5.08 5.61
CA GLY A 290 -15.14 5.71 6.58
C GLY A 290 -14.39 6.01 7.88
N ALA A 291 -14.40 7.27 8.32
CA ALA A 291 -13.78 7.65 9.59
C ALA A 291 -14.45 6.92 10.77
N TYR A 292 -15.74 6.60 10.64
CA TYR A 292 -16.55 5.93 11.63
C TYR A 292 -17.16 4.63 11.07
N MET A 293 -17.64 3.77 11.96
CA MET A 293 -18.45 2.62 11.57
C MET A 293 -19.79 3.06 10.98
N ILE A 294 -20.36 2.24 10.09
CA ILE A 294 -21.60 2.55 9.38
C ILE A 294 -22.75 2.77 10.36
N SER A 295 -23.36 3.94 10.28
CA SER A 295 -24.74 4.20 10.72
C SER A 295 -25.68 4.11 9.53
N THR A 296 -26.99 4.01 9.76
CA THR A 296 -27.98 4.01 8.67
C THR A 296 -29.08 5.01 8.90
N GLU A 297 -29.60 5.56 7.81
CA GLU A 297 -30.79 6.40 7.78
C GLU A 297 -31.80 5.81 6.81
N THR A 298 -33.10 5.99 7.06
CA THR A 298 -34.15 5.63 6.12
C THR A 298 -34.64 6.91 5.44
N THR A 299 -34.49 7.00 4.12
CA THR A 299 -34.96 8.17 3.37
C THR A 299 -36.48 8.22 3.32
N PRO A 300 -37.09 9.37 2.93
CA PRO A 300 -38.54 9.45 2.72
C PRO A 300 -39.08 8.42 1.71
N GLU A 301 -38.25 7.95 0.79
CA GLU A 301 -38.55 6.89 -0.19
C GLU A 301 -38.34 5.46 0.37
N GLU A 302 -38.26 5.31 1.69
CA GLU A 302 -38.08 4.04 2.41
C GLU A 302 -36.78 3.28 2.03
N THR A 303 -35.78 3.99 1.48
CA THR A 303 -34.47 3.41 1.18
C THR A 303 -33.56 3.54 2.39
N ILE A 304 -32.90 2.45 2.80
CA ILE A 304 -31.91 2.47 3.87
C ILE A 304 -30.54 2.79 3.29
N VAL A 305 -29.95 3.89 3.71
CA VAL A 305 -28.65 4.40 3.23
C VAL A 305 -27.63 4.33 4.36
N ALA A 306 -26.40 3.93 4.03
CA ALA A 306 -25.28 3.90 4.97
C ALA A 306 -24.58 5.26 5.04
N HIS A 307 -24.14 5.65 6.24
CA HIS A 307 -23.40 6.89 6.49
C HIS A 307 -22.22 6.66 7.45
N SER A 308 -21.11 7.37 7.22
CA SER A 308 -19.97 7.51 8.13
C SER A 308 -20.01 8.90 8.76
N ARG A 309 -20.50 9.00 10.00
CA ARG A 309 -20.66 10.25 10.74
C ARG A 309 -20.47 10.07 12.25
N SER A 310 -20.13 11.16 12.92
CA SER A 310 -19.99 11.28 14.38
C SER A 310 -21.36 11.42 15.06
N GLY A 311 -21.42 11.11 16.36
CA GLY A 311 -22.58 11.36 17.22
C GLY A 311 -23.71 10.33 17.12
N VAL A 312 -23.50 9.23 16.41
CA VAL A 312 -24.54 8.23 16.10
C VAL A 312 -24.14 6.83 16.53
N VAL A 313 -25.13 6.01 16.89
CA VAL A 313 -24.90 4.59 17.18
C VAL A 313 -24.71 3.84 15.85
N PRO A 314 -23.64 3.05 15.67
CA PRO A 314 -23.46 2.25 14.47
C PRO A 314 -24.60 1.25 14.26
N LYS A 315 -24.89 0.95 12.99
CA LYS A 315 -25.84 -0.07 12.61
C LYS A 315 -25.29 -1.46 12.97
N TYR A 316 -26.16 -2.28 13.54
CA TYR A 316 -25.93 -3.69 13.87
C TYR A 316 -27.16 -4.55 13.54
N ASN A 317 -27.12 -5.85 13.86
CA ASN A 317 -28.23 -6.81 13.64
C ASN A 317 -28.69 -6.88 12.18
N THR A 318 -27.75 -6.86 11.25
CA THR A 318 -28.03 -6.99 9.81
C THR A 318 -26.90 -7.78 9.14
N THR A 319 -27.18 -8.35 7.97
CA THR A 319 -26.21 -9.19 7.26
C THR A 319 -25.19 -8.35 6.50
N LYS A 320 -24.06 -8.96 6.13
CA LYS A 320 -23.08 -8.37 5.20
C LYS A 320 -23.72 -7.90 3.89
N ALA A 321 -24.64 -8.71 3.35
CA ALA A 321 -25.33 -8.40 2.10
C ALA A 321 -26.20 -7.14 2.20
N ASN A 322 -26.86 -6.96 3.35
CA ASN A 322 -27.62 -5.75 3.62
C ASN A 322 -26.70 -4.53 3.81
N PHE A 323 -25.59 -4.66 4.56
CA PHE A 323 -24.61 -3.57 4.65
C PHE A 323 -24.10 -3.15 3.27
N ARG A 324 -23.83 -4.11 2.38
CA ARG A 324 -23.43 -3.83 0.99
C ARG A 324 -24.52 -3.06 0.24
N THR A 325 -25.78 -3.46 0.43
CA THR A 325 -26.94 -2.78 -0.18
C THR A 325 -27.04 -1.34 0.32
N TYR A 326 -26.89 -1.10 1.62
CA TYR A 326 -26.96 0.24 2.21
C TYR A 326 -25.81 1.14 1.74
N ALA A 327 -24.60 0.59 1.58
CA ALA A 327 -23.46 1.31 1.03
C ALA A 327 -23.69 1.68 -0.43
N LYS A 328 -24.17 0.75 -1.26
CA LYS A 328 -24.48 1.02 -2.68
C LYS A 328 -25.63 2.03 -2.86
N ALA A 329 -26.56 2.09 -1.90
CA ALA A 329 -27.64 3.07 -1.92
C ALA A 329 -27.16 4.52 -1.72
N LEU A 330 -25.93 4.72 -1.22
CA LEU A 330 -25.34 6.06 -1.07
C LEU A 330 -24.92 6.66 -2.42
N GLY A 331 -24.61 5.83 -3.42
CA GLY A 331 -24.28 6.25 -4.78
C GLY A 331 -23.19 5.39 -5.43
N ASP A 332 -22.76 5.80 -6.62
CA ASP A 332 -21.76 5.08 -7.40
C ASP A 332 -20.38 5.08 -6.72
N GLY A 333 -19.70 3.93 -6.76
CA GLY A 333 -18.38 3.72 -6.17
C GLY A 333 -18.34 3.58 -4.65
N TRP A 334 -19.49 3.61 -3.97
CA TRP A 334 -19.60 3.33 -2.53
C TRP A 334 -19.76 1.85 -2.24
N GLN A 335 -19.01 1.36 -1.25
CA GLN A 335 -19.01 -0.05 -0.88
C GLN A 335 -18.54 -0.25 0.57
N LEU A 336 -18.33 -1.51 0.96
CA LEU A 336 -17.77 -1.87 2.25
C LEU A 336 -16.25 -1.99 2.16
N MET A 337 -15.57 -1.78 3.29
CA MET A 337 -14.15 -2.10 3.46
C MET A 337 -13.83 -3.50 2.91
N ASP A 338 -12.77 -3.60 2.12
CA ASP A 338 -12.36 -4.80 1.40
C ASP A 338 -10.87 -5.10 1.67
N TYR A 339 -10.14 -5.62 0.67
CA TYR A 339 -8.71 -5.92 0.77
C TYR A 339 -7.85 -4.71 1.18
N HIS A 340 -8.34 -3.47 1.05
CA HIS A 340 -7.65 -2.28 1.53
C HIS A 340 -7.38 -2.32 3.04
N TYR A 341 -8.11 -3.12 3.81
CA TYR A 341 -7.80 -3.35 5.23
C TYR A 341 -6.39 -3.91 5.44
N PHE A 342 -5.91 -4.81 4.56
CA PHE A 342 -4.54 -5.32 4.62
C PHE A 342 -3.50 -4.23 4.33
N LEU A 343 -3.85 -3.26 3.47
CA LEU A 343 -2.98 -2.12 3.19
C LEU A 343 -2.87 -1.20 4.40
N LEU A 344 -3.97 -0.97 5.12
CA LEU A 344 -3.97 -0.24 6.40
C LEU A 344 -3.12 -0.95 7.46
N GLN A 345 -3.19 -2.28 7.53
CA GLN A 345 -2.34 -3.08 8.43
C GLN A 345 -0.85 -2.91 8.12
N MET A 346 -0.47 -2.85 6.83
CA MET A 346 0.93 -2.60 6.42
C MET A 346 1.38 -1.18 6.76
N LEU A 347 0.54 -0.16 6.52
CA LEU A 347 0.81 1.22 6.93
C LEU A 347 1.03 1.32 8.44
N TYR A 348 0.19 0.64 9.24
CA TYR A 348 0.34 0.58 10.69
C TYR A 348 1.62 -0.15 11.12
N LEU A 349 1.94 -1.31 10.51
CA LEU A 349 3.13 -2.07 10.88
C LEU A 349 4.41 -1.31 10.55
N VAL A 350 4.48 -0.66 9.38
CA VAL A 350 5.66 0.16 9.04
C VAL A 350 5.71 1.40 9.91
N GLU A 351 4.57 1.97 10.30
CA GLU A 351 4.54 3.09 11.23
C GLU A 351 5.00 2.72 12.63
N TYR A 352 4.50 1.65 13.25
CA TYR A 352 4.75 1.33 14.66
C TYR A 352 5.78 0.24 14.91
N ALA A 353 6.16 -0.52 13.87
CA ALA A 353 7.05 -1.67 13.94
C ALA A 353 6.67 -2.67 15.04
N HIS A 354 5.36 -2.88 15.27
CA HIS A 354 4.88 -3.68 16.39
C HIS A 354 3.48 -4.24 16.14
N TYR A 355 3.31 -5.55 16.33
CA TYR A 355 2.02 -6.22 16.11
C TYR A 355 0.94 -5.87 17.15
N ASN A 356 1.30 -5.69 18.42
CA ASN A 356 0.31 -5.43 19.48
C ASN A 356 -0.30 -4.02 19.35
N SER A 357 -1.38 -3.90 18.59
CA SER A 357 -2.02 -2.62 18.31
C SER A 357 -2.65 -1.98 19.55
N GLN A 358 -3.21 -2.80 20.45
CA GLN A 358 -3.73 -2.31 21.72
C GLN A 358 -2.64 -1.62 22.56
N SER A 359 -1.45 -2.22 22.61
CA SER A 359 -0.29 -1.64 23.28
C SER A 359 0.30 -0.44 22.55
N MET A 360 0.11 -0.27 21.24
CA MET A 360 0.66 0.88 20.52
C MET A 360 -0.27 2.08 20.56
N ILE A 361 -1.55 1.89 20.26
CA ILE A 361 -2.48 3.00 20.02
C ILE A 361 -3.66 3.09 21.02
N GLY A 362 -3.81 2.12 21.92
CA GLY A 362 -4.85 2.11 22.96
C GLY A 362 -5.75 0.88 22.87
N ASN A 363 -6.38 0.50 23.98
CA ASN A 363 -7.11 -0.76 24.10
C ASN A 363 -8.36 -0.82 23.20
N GLY A 364 -9.00 0.31 22.95
CA GLY A 364 -10.30 0.39 22.28
C GLY A 364 -11.44 -0.15 23.15
N ILE A 365 -12.66 -0.17 22.60
CA ILE A 365 -13.85 -0.64 23.32
C ILE A 365 -13.91 -2.18 23.26
N VAL A 366 -13.42 -2.84 24.30
CA VAL A 366 -13.26 -4.31 24.38
C VAL A 366 -13.83 -4.90 25.68
N ALA A 367 -14.20 -4.04 26.63
CA ALA A 367 -14.83 -4.40 27.89
C ALA A 367 -16.37 -4.30 27.82
N PHE A 368 -17.03 -5.18 28.56
CA PHE A 368 -18.49 -5.31 28.63
C PHE A 368 -18.98 -5.18 30.06
N ASN A 369 -20.20 -4.67 30.26
CA ASN A 369 -20.81 -4.62 31.57
C ASN A 369 -22.34 -4.81 31.51
N THR A 370 -22.89 -5.31 32.61
CA THR A 370 -24.35 -5.49 32.80
C THR A 370 -24.73 -5.26 34.26
N ALA A 371 -25.97 -4.86 34.51
CA ALA A 371 -26.57 -4.86 35.83
C ALA A 371 -28.06 -5.23 35.76
N LYS A 372 -28.64 -5.73 36.87
CA LYS A 372 -30.05 -6.17 36.93
C LYS A 372 -30.89 -5.22 37.78
N ALA A 373 -32.13 -4.98 37.34
CA ALA A 373 -33.12 -4.21 38.06
C ALA A 373 -33.47 -4.89 39.40
N LEU A 374 -33.40 -4.13 40.49
CA LEU A 374 -33.76 -4.61 41.84
C LEU A 374 -35.26 -4.47 42.12
N ILE A 375 -35.91 -3.49 41.51
CA ILE A 375 -37.34 -3.20 41.69
C ILE A 375 -38.04 -3.06 40.33
N ALA A 376 -39.36 -3.22 40.35
CA ALA A 376 -40.21 -2.92 39.20
C ALA A 376 -40.76 -1.49 39.32
N GLU A 377 -40.75 -0.75 38.22
CA GLU A 377 -41.30 0.59 38.11
C GLU A 377 -41.95 0.75 36.72
N ASN A 378 -43.13 1.37 36.65
CA ASN A 378 -43.85 1.57 35.39
C ASN A 378 -43.69 3.00 34.89
N ASN A 379 -43.55 3.16 33.57
CA ASN A 379 -43.47 4.46 32.89
C ASN A 379 -42.37 5.38 33.48
N VAL A 380 -41.14 4.86 33.55
CA VAL A 380 -39.97 5.57 34.10
C VAL A 380 -38.81 5.66 33.12
N ASN A 381 -37.95 6.66 33.34
CA ASN A 381 -36.66 6.86 32.66
C ASN A 381 -35.47 6.49 33.57
N ARG A 382 -35.66 5.50 34.44
CA ARG A 382 -34.59 5.02 35.33
C ARG A 382 -34.67 3.53 35.57
N ILE A 383 -33.54 2.95 35.95
CA ILE A 383 -33.42 1.58 36.46
C ILE A 383 -32.63 1.59 37.75
N ILE A 384 -33.14 0.90 38.78
CA ILE A 384 -32.46 0.76 40.07
C ILE A 384 -31.65 -0.53 40.06
N VAL A 385 -30.33 -0.42 40.23
CA VAL A 385 -29.40 -1.56 40.21
C VAL A 385 -28.55 -1.59 41.46
N SER A 386 -27.91 -2.72 41.77
CA SER A 386 -27.05 -2.83 42.97
C SER A 386 -25.78 -1.97 42.89
N SER A 387 -25.22 -1.80 41.69
CA SER A 387 -24.06 -0.95 41.42
C SER A 387 -23.98 -0.59 39.94
N ALA A 388 -23.46 0.59 39.63
CA ALA A 388 -23.09 0.99 38.28
C ALA A 388 -21.75 0.36 37.83
N GLY A 389 -20.91 -0.05 38.78
CA GLY A 389 -19.52 -0.47 38.51
C GLY A 389 -18.70 0.64 37.83
N THR A 390 -17.61 0.26 37.16
CA THR A 390 -16.85 1.16 36.27
C THR A 390 -17.40 1.17 34.84
N GLY A 391 -18.29 0.23 34.51
CA GLY A 391 -18.77 0.04 33.15
C GLY A 391 -20.03 0.83 32.79
N LEU A 392 -20.77 1.41 33.74
CA LEU A 392 -21.89 2.33 33.49
C LEU A 392 -21.52 3.73 33.97
N TRP A 393 -21.51 4.70 33.05
CA TRP A 393 -21.21 6.10 33.31
C TRP A 393 -22.17 7.00 32.52
N VAL A 394 -22.27 8.27 32.91
CA VAL A 394 -23.07 9.28 32.21
C VAL A 394 -22.53 9.49 30.80
N GLY A 395 -23.39 9.47 29.79
CA GLY A 395 -23.03 9.53 28.37
C GLY A 395 -22.87 8.16 27.70
N LYS A 396 -22.86 7.06 28.46
CA LYS A 396 -22.76 5.72 27.89
C LYS A 396 -24.04 5.32 27.15
N THR A 397 -23.90 4.73 25.97
CA THR A 397 -25.00 4.07 25.26
C THR A 397 -25.32 2.70 25.88
N ILE A 398 -26.59 2.47 26.20
CA ILE A 398 -27.10 1.26 26.84
C ILE A 398 -28.33 0.71 26.13
N CYS A 399 -28.57 -0.57 26.36
CA CYS A 399 -29.82 -1.25 26.06
C CYS A 399 -30.38 -1.89 27.34
N ILE A 400 -31.68 -2.17 27.34
CA ILE A 400 -32.36 -2.89 28.41
C ILE A 400 -33.07 -4.11 27.81
N GLY A 401 -32.70 -5.29 28.30
CA GLY A 401 -33.30 -6.57 27.95
C GLY A 401 -34.25 -7.06 29.03
N ALA A 402 -35.20 -7.91 28.64
CA ALA A 402 -36.21 -8.45 29.55
C ALA A 402 -35.63 -9.47 30.56
N THR A 403 -34.76 -10.38 30.11
CA THR A 403 -34.20 -11.45 30.96
C THR A 403 -32.68 -11.44 31.05
N ASP A 404 -32.03 -11.02 29.96
CA ASP A 404 -30.58 -11.07 29.79
C ASP A 404 -30.09 -9.83 29.04
N ALA A 405 -28.76 -9.68 28.98
CA ALA A 405 -28.14 -8.77 28.03
C ALA A 405 -28.41 -9.22 26.58
N TRP A 406 -27.80 -8.56 25.58
CA TRP A 406 -27.85 -8.95 24.16
C TRP A 406 -29.20 -8.78 23.45
N ASN A 407 -30.28 -8.50 24.18
CA ASN A 407 -31.57 -8.10 23.64
C ASN A 407 -31.97 -6.72 24.19
N SER A 408 -32.69 -5.96 23.38
CA SER A 408 -33.10 -4.58 23.67
C SER A 408 -34.63 -4.43 23.68
N SER A 409 -35.33 -5.49 24.11
CA SER A 409 -36.79 -5.60 24.07
C SER A 409 -37.51 -4.60 24.99
N VAL A 410 -36.84 -4.08 26.02
CA VAL A 410 -37.39 -3.09 26.94
C VAL A 410 -37.01 -1.68 26.50
N ALA A 411 -35.73 -1.46 26.19
CA ALA A 411 -35.22 -0.21 25.63
C ALA A 411 -34.00 -0.49 24.76
N ALA A 412 -33.86 0.25 23.66
CA ALA A 412 -32.70 0.18 22.77
C ALA A 412 -32.03 1.56 22.67
N ASP A 413 -30.71 1.54 22.58
CA ASP A 413 -29.87 2.69 22.20
C ASP A 413 -30.19 3.98 23.01
N ARG A 414 -30.32 3.83 24.33
CA ARG A 414 -30.48 4.95 25.26
C ARG A 414 -29.13 5.48 25.74
N GLU A 415 -29.09 6.72 26.19
CA GLU A 415 -27.93 7.32 26.84
C GLU A 415 -28.19 7.52 28.34
N ILE A 416 -27.21 7.17 29.17
CA ILE A 416 -27.28 7.45 30.62
C ILE A 416 -27.12 8.95 30.84
N THR A 417 -28.10 9.58 31.51
CA THR A 417 -28.11 11.02 31.77
C THR A 417 -27.67 11.40 33.19
N SER A 418 -27.90 10.53 34.18
CA SER A 418 -27.40 10.69 35.55
C SER A 418 -27.31 9.35 36.29
N ILE A 419 -26.46 9.31 37.32
CA ILE A 419 -26.34 8.16 38.23
C ILE A 419 -26.33 8.68 39.67
N GLU A 420 -27.29 8.22 40.47
CA GLU A 420 -27.50 8.69 41.83
C GLU A 420 -27.56 7.52 42.82
N ASP A 421 -27.25 7.77 44.09
CA ASP A 421 -27.50 6.80 45.15
C ASP A 421 -29.00 6.58 45.34
N TYR A 422 -29.42 5.33 45.45
CA TYR A 422 -30.81 4.97 45.72
C TYR A 422 -30.93 4.28 47.07
N ASN A 423 -31.90 4.72 47.88
CA ASN A 423 -32.31 4.06 49.11
C ASN A 423 -33.77 4.42 49.42
N ASP A 424 -34.65 3.43 49.45
CA ASP A 424 -36.07 3.59 49.85
C ASP A 424 -36.41 2.98 51.22
N GLY A 425 -35.38 2.58 51.98
CA GLY A 425 -35.50 1.88 53.26
C GLY A 425 -35.61 0.35 53.14
N GLN A 426 -35.82 -0.20 51.94
CA GLN A 426 -35.84 -1.65 51.67
C GLN A 426 -34.75 -2.07 50.69
N VAL A 427 -34.49 -1.25 49.67
CA VAL A 427 -33.51 -1.48 48.62
C VAL A 427 -32.50 -0.34 48.61
N THR A 428 -31.22 -0.70 48.60
CA THR A 428 -30.10 0.23 48.41
C THR A 428 -29.36 -0.10 47.12
N GLY A 429 -28.96 0.91 46.37
CA GLY A 429 -28.25 0.72 45.11
C GLY A 429 -27.95 2.03 44.39
N LYS A 430 -27.99 1.99 43.06
CA LYS A 430 -27.84 3.14 42.16
C LYS A 430 -29.09 3.30 41.31
N ALA A 431 -29.61 4.51 41.25
CA ALA A 431 -30.58 4.92 40.24
C ALA A 431 -29.83 5.39 39.00
N ILE A 432 -30.00 4.69 37.88
CA ILE A 432 -29.41 5.05 36.60
C ILE A 432 -30.51 5.63 35.73
N HIS A 433 -30.42 6.92 35.44
CA HIS A 433 -31.36 7.64 34.59
C HIS A 433 -30.90 7.59 33.13
N PHE A 434 -31.85 7.51 32.21
CA PHE A 434 -31.59 7.43 30.78
C PHE A 434 -32.61 8.21 29.95
N ASP A 435 -32.21 8.60 28.74
CA ASP A 435 -33.03 9.40 27.82
C ASP A 435 -34.15 8.62 27.11
N GLY A 436 -34.88 9.33 26.24
CA GLY A 436 -35.94 8.78 25.40
C GLY A 436 -37.27 8.53 26.12
N ASP A 437 -38.19 7.84 25.43
CA ASP A 437 -39.51 7.55 25.99
C ASP A 437 -39.43 6.67 27.25
N PRO A 438 -40.26 6.94 28.28
CA PRO A 438 -40.32 6.12 29.49
C PRO A 438 -40.71 4.67 29.19
N VAL A 439 -40.20 3.74 30.00
CA VAL A 439 -40.43 2.30 29.83
C VAL A 439 -40.91 1.66 31.13
N ASN A 440 -41.44 0.43 31.02
CA ASN A 440 -41.74 -0.39 32.19
C ASN A 440 -40.52 -1.24 32.54
N ILE A 441 -39.99 -1.05 33.74
CA ILE A 441 -38.92 -1.85 34.30
C ILE A 441 -39.55 -2.95 35.17
N ALA A 442 -39.23 -4.20 34.88
CA ALA A 442 -39.52 -5.33 35.74
C ALA A 442 -38.28 -5.72 36.56
N VAL A 443 -38.50 -6.35 37.71
CA VAL A 443 -37.40 -6.97 38.49
C VAL A 443 -36.64 -7.93 37.57
N ASN A 444 -35.31 -7.91 37.64
CA ASN A 444 -34.39 -8.67 36.79
C ASN A 444 -34.27 -8.23 35.32
N ASN A 445 -34.98 -7.20 34.85
CA ASN A 445 -34.60 -6.55 33.58
C ASN A 445 -33.12 -6.18 33.64
N VAL A 446 -32.41 -6.36 32.52
CA VAL A 446 -30.96 -6.22 32.48
C VAL A 446 -30.60 -4.97 31.70
N ILE A 447 -29.94 -4.01 32.35
CA ILE A 447 -29.25 -2.91 31.67
C ILE A 447 -27.85 -3.38 31.27
N TRP A 448 -27.43 -3.07 30.04
CA TRP A 448 -26.14 -3.49 29.51
C TRP A 448 -25.57 -2.47 28.53
N GLY A 449 -24.24 -2.38 28.47
CA GLY A 449 -23.56 -1.51 27.51
C GLY A 449 -23.71 -2.02 26.08
N SER A 450 -24.17 -1.19 25.16
CA SER A 450 -24.39 -1.54 23.75
C SER A 450 -23.32 -0.91 22.84
N ALA A 451 -23.57 -0.86 21.53
CA ALA A 451 -22.70 -0.12 20.62
C ALA A 451 -22.70 1.36 21.02
N GLN A 452 -21.52 1.88 21.36
CA GLN A 452 -21.36 3.29 21.72
C GLN A 452 -21.51 4.20 20.49
N LYS A 453 -21.96 5.44 20.71
CA LYS A 453 -21.95 6.48 19.69
C LYS A 453 -20.53 6.72 19.16
N THR A 454 -20.41 6.92 17.86
CA THR A 454 -19.16 7.32 17.19
C THR A 454 -18.80 8.77 17.53
N GLY A 455 -17.54 9.15 17.32
CA GLY A 455 -17.07 10.53 17.48
C GLY A 455 -16.34 10.83 18.78
N GLU A 456 -16.13 9.84 19.63
CA GLU A 456 -15.51 10.02 20.93
C GLU A 456 -14.07 10.57 20.83
N ASN A 457 -13.36 10.25 19.74
CA ASN A 457 -12.01 10.74 19.46
C ASN A 457 -11.98 11.90 18.44
N ASP A 458 -13.08 12.62 18.22
CA ASP A 458 -13.13 13.70 17.22
C ASP A 458 -12.07 14.77 17.43
N SER A 459 -11.79 15.14 18.69
CA SER A 459 -10.77 16.13 19.02
C SER A 459 -9.34 15.68 18.73
N LEU A 460 -9.09 14.39 18.52
CA LEU A 460 -7.78 13.89 18.08
C LEU A 460 -7.53 14.17 16.59
N GLY A 461 -8.58 14.39 15.80
CA GLY A 461 -8.46 14.56 14.36
C GLY A 461 -7.74 13.38 13.69
N ASN A 462 -6.59 13.66 13.08
CA ASN A 462 -5.76 12.66 12.39
C ASN A 462 -4.75 11.95 13.31
N ALA A 463 -4.65 12.32 14.60
CA ALA A 463 -3.66 11.74 15.51
C ALA A 463 -4.07 10.33 15.96
N SER A 464 -3.16 9.38 15.90
CA SER A 464 -3.38 8.03 16.43
C SER A 464 -3.35 8.01 17.96
N GLY A 465 -4.20 7.19 18.57
CA GLY A 465 -4.30 7.07 20.03
C GLY A 465 -5.72 6.95 20.56
N CYS A 466 -5.91 7.30 21.83
CA CYS A 466 -7.22 7.45 22.45
C CYS A 466 -7.24 8.58 23.49
N LEU A 467 -8.40 9.18 23.71
CA LEU A 467 -8.62 10.18 24.78
C LEU A 467 -8.74 9.57 26.17
N ILE A 468 -9.18 8.32 26.28
CA ILE A 468 -9.30 7.56 27.54
C ILE A 468 -8.90 6.11 27.24
N ASN A 469 -7.97 5.55 28.02
CA ASN A 469 -7.46 4.19 27.79
C ASN A 469 -7.87 3.19 28.89
N ASP A 470 -9.16 2.89 29.00
CA ASP A 470 -9.74 2.05 30.07
C ASP A 470 -10.46 0.80 29.54
N SER A 471 -10.35 0.52 28.23
CA SER A 471 -11.01 -0.59 27.52
C SER A 471 -12.51 -0.40 27.25
N TYR A 472 -13.07 0.74 27.64
CA TYR A 472 -14.46 1.11 27.41
C TYR A 472 -14.63 2.23 26.38
N HIS A 473 -13.53 2.92 26.06
CA HIS A 473 -13.51 4.09 25.16
C HIS A 473 -12.74 3.78 23.87
N SER A 474 -13.05 4.57 22.86
CA SER A 474 -12.66 4.40 21.46
C SER A 474 -11.17 4.55 21.24
N VAL A 475 -10.68 3.94 20.16
CA VAL A 475 -9.31 4.11 19.66
C VAL A 475 -9.32 4.78 18.29
N ASN A 476 -8.27 5.50 17.92
CA ASN A 476 -8.13 6.18 16.64
C ASN A 476 -6.81 5.78 15.97
N TYR A 477 -6.86 5.39 14.70
CA TYR A 477 -5.67 5.20 13.88
C TYR A 477 -5.72 6.17 12.70
N ARG A 478 -4.84 7.19 12.71
CA ARG A 478 -4.74 8.16 11.61
C ARG A 478 -6.08 8.81 11.19
N GLY A 479 -6.97 9.02 12.16
CA GLY A 479 -8.33 9.57 11.92
C GLY A 479 -9.43 8.55 11.69
N ILE A 480 -9.09 7.26 11.60
CA ILE A 480 -10.06 6.16 11.53
C ILE A 480 -10.37 5.70 12.96
N GLU A 481 -11.56 6.06 13.45
CA GLU A 481 -12.02 5.70 14.78
C GLU A 481 -12.49 4.24 14.80
N ASN A 482 -12.14 3.53 15.87
CA ASN A 482 -12.46 2.14 16.13
C ASN A 482 -12.08 1.22 14.96
N ILE A 483 -10.87 1.41 14.41
CA ILE A 483 -10.29 0.49 13.40
C ILE A 483 -10.20 -0.95 13.94
N PHE A 484 -10.09 -1.09 15.26
CA PHE A 484 -10.29 -2.32 16.02
C PHE A 484 -11.06 -2.02 17.31
N GLY A 485 -11.56 -3.08 17.97
CA GLY A 485 -12.49 -2.94 19.09
C GLY A 485 -13.84 -2.37 18.64
N HIS A 486 -14.69 -2.05 19.62
CA HIS A 486 -16.09 -1.67 19.43
C HIS A 486 -16.87 -2.81 18.77
N MET A 487 -16.86 -2.95 17.46
CA MET A 487 -17.61 -3.99 16.78
C MET A 487 -16.75 -4.75 15.78
N TRP A 488 -17.09 -6.03 15.59
CA TRP A 488 -16.53 -6.81 14.50
C TRP A 488 -16.91 -6.15 13.18
N GLN A 489 -15.92 -5.93 12.31
CA GLN A 489 -16.12 -5.23 11.04
C GLN A 489 -16.06 -6.22 9.88
N HIS A 490 -17.09 -6.25 9.04
CA HIS A 490 -17.10 -7.04 7.82
C HIS A 490 -15.99 -6.60 6.84
N ILE A 491 -15.32 -7.58 6.24
CA ILE A 491 -14.44 -7.39 5.08
C ILE A 491 -15.10 -7.98 3.84
N ASP A 492 -15.26 -7.15 2.80
CA ASP A 492 -15.80 -7.57 1.51
C ASP A 492 -14.72 -8.10 0.55
N GLY A 493 -15.14 -8.80 -0.51
CA GLY A 493 -14.22 -9.44 -1.45
C GLY A 493 -13.45 -10.64 -0.90
N LEU A 494 -13.56 -10.97 0.39
CA LEU A 494 -12.86 -12.09 1.04
C LEU A 494 -13.86 -13.16 1.54
N ASN A 495 -13.81 -14.35 0.94
CA ASN A 495 -14.59 -15.52 1.35
C ASN A 495 -13.64 -16.65 1.79
N ILE A 496 -14.06 -17.50 2.72
CA ILE A 496 -13.29 -18.64 3.20
C ILE A 496 -14.11 -19.91 2.97
N LYS A 497 -13.48 -20.96 2.44
CA LYS A 497 -14.07 -22.29 2.32
C LYS A 497 -13.08 -23.31 2.86
N ASP A 498 -13.49 -24.03 3.91
CA ASP A 498 -12.71 -25.10 4.52
C ASP A 498 -11.28 -24.62 4.83
N TYR A 499 -11.21 -23.51 5.57
CA TYR A 499 -9.98 -22.81 5.97
C TYR A 499 -9.14 -22.22 4.82
N ILE A 500 -9.61 -22.25 3.58
CA ILE A 500 -8.90 -21.64 2.45
C ILE A 500 -9.60 -20.36 2.02
N ALA A 501 -8.84 -19.26 1.95
CA ALA A 501 -9.33 -17.97 1.52
C ALA A 501 -9.42 -17.85 -0.02
N TYR A 502 -10.42 -17.10 -0.46
CA TYR A 502 -10.64 -16.70 -1.85
C TYR A 502 -10.86 -15.19 -1.89
N ILE A 503 -10.09 -14.49 -2.72
CA ILE A 503 -10.08 -13.04 -2.82
C ILE A 503 -10.64 -12.59 -4.18
N CYS A 504 -11.52 -11.60 -4.15
CA CYS A 504 -11.92 -10.78 -5.28
C CYS A 504 -11.52 -9.34 -4.96
N LYS A 505 -10.98 -8.63 -5.94
CA LYS A 505 -10.64 -7.19 -5.82
C LYS A 505 -11.51 -6.29 -6.69
N ASP A 506 -12.36 -6.90 -7.51
CA ASP A 506 -13.34 -6.18 -8.31
C ASP A 506 -14.61 -5.94 -7.46
N PRO A 507 -14.90 -4.69 -7.08
CA PRO A 507 -16.01 -4.34 -6.20
C PRO A 507 -17.39 -4.62 -6.81
N ASP A 508 -17.50 -4.59 -8.13
CA ASP A 508 -18.75 -4.89 -8.85
C ASP A 508 -19.10 -6.39 -8.78
N SER A 509 -18.08 -7.22 -8.53
CA SER A 509 -18.19 -8.67 -8.44
C SER A 509 -18.32 -9.21 -7.02
N TYR A 510 -18.36 -8.35 -5.99
CA TYR A 510 -18.42 -8.78 -4.60
C TYR A 510 -19.71 -9.54 -4.25
N GLU A 511 -19.54 -10.79 -3.82
CA GLU A 511 -20.60 -11.72 -3.50
C GLU A 511 -20.20 -12.61 -2.31
N ASN A 512 -21.16 -12.95 -1.46
CA ASN A 512 -20.91 -13.89 -0.35
C ASN A 512 -20.84 -15.32 -0.89
N ASP A 513 -20.06 -16.19 -0.25
CA ASP A 513 -20.02 -17.63 -0.54
C ASP A 513 -19.66 -17.99 -2.00
N LYS A 514 -18.92 -17.11 -2.68
CA LYS A 514 -18.38 -17.34 -4.03
C LYS A 514 -16.93 -17.78 -3.98
N PHE A 515 -16.63 -18.89 -4.67
CA PHE A 515 -15.33 -19.59 -4.65
C PHE A 515 -14.83 -19.95 -6.05
N ASN A 516 -15.36 -19.28 -7.07
CA ASN A 516 -14.98 -19.41 -8.48
C ASN A 516 -14.74 -18.00 -9.05
N ALA A 517 -14.21 -17.94 -10.27
CA ALA A 517 -13.91 -16.67 -10.92
C ALA A 517 -15.10 -15.68 -10.83
N PRO A 518 -14.88 -14.41 -10.47
CA PRO A 518 -13.57 -13.74 -10.33
C PRO A 518 -12.89 -13.90 -8.96
N TYR A 519 -13.44 -14.70 -8.04
CA TYR A 519 -12.78 -15.02 -6.77
C TYR A 519 -11.64 -16.01 -7.00
N GLU A 520 -10.46 -15.65 -6.54
CA GLU A 520 -9.23 -16.42 -6.73
C GLU A 520 -8.74 -17.02 -5.42
N LYS A 521 -8.41 -18.32 -5.46
CA LYS A 521 -7.93 -19.07 -4.31
C LYS A 521 -6.54 -18.57 -3.87
N ILE A 522 -6.36 -18.33 -2.57
CA ILE A 522 -5.06 -18.05 -1.97
C ILE A 522 -4.25 -19.34 -1.83
N GLY A 523 -2.93 -19.26 -2.05
CA GLY A 523 -1.99 -20.38 -2.14
C GLY A 523 -1.59 -21.04 -0.82
N TYR A 524 -2.28 -20.74 0.29
CA TYR A 524 -2.06 -21.37 1.59
C TYR A 524 -3.38 -21.69 2.30
N VAL A 525 -3.30 -22.58 3.30
CA VAL A 525 -4.42 -22.97 4.16
C VAL A 525 -4.30 -22.22 5.48
N ASN A 526 -5.39 -21.63 5.95
CA ASN A 526 -5.43 -20.97 7.25
C ASN A 526 -5.41 -22.00 8.38
N ALA A 527 -5.06 -21.57 9.60
CA ALA A 527 -5.08 -22.44 10.77
C ALA A 527 -6.50 -22.99 11.04
N GLU A 528 -6.58 -24.25 11.47
CA GLU A 528 -7.85 -24.92 11.75
C GLU A 528 -8.25 -24.84 13.25
N THR A 529 -7.35 -24.33 14.08
CA THR A 529 -7.59 -24.15 15.52
C THR A 529 -8.18 -22.78 15.80
N SER A 530 -9.44 -22.76 16.20
CA SER A 530 -10.21 -21.57 16.57
C SER A 530 -9.92 -21.08 17.99
N ASP A 531 -10.30 -19.82 18.27
CA ASP A 531 -10.11 -19.12 19.54
C ASP A 531 -8.65 -19.15 20.04
N SER A 532 -7.70 -18.92 19.14
CA SER A 532 -6.27 -19.04 19.42
C SER A 532 -5.47 -17.83 18.94
N TYR A 533 -4.46 -17.44 19.71
CA TYR A 533 -3.62 -16.30 19.37
C TYR A 533 -2.75 -16.61 18.15
N ILE A 534 -2.71 -15.64 17.23
CA ILE A 534 -2.05 -15.76 15.94
C ILE A 534 -0.55 -15.82 16.14
N LYS A 535 0.06 -16.90 15.64
CA LYS A 535 1.49 -17.12 15.70
C LYS A 535 2.17 -16.79 14.39
N LYS A 536 1.63 -17.17 13.23
CA LYS A 536 2.17 -16.79 11.90
C LYS A 536 1.05 -16.46 10.92
N LEU A 537 1.36 -15.54 10.01
CA LEU A 537 0.50 -15.18 8.89
C LEU A 537 1.03 -15.81 7.59
N GLY A 538 0.14 -16.10 6.65
CA GLY A 538 0.49 -16.62 5.34
C GLY A 538 1.14 -15.56 4.43
N LEU A 539 1.79 -16.05 3.37
CA LEU A 539 2.26 -15.25 2.25
C LEU A 539 1.95 -16.02 0.97
N ASP A 540 1.26 -15.35 0.04
CA ASP A 540 1.03 -15.80 -1.32
C ASP A 540 1.74 -14.84 -2.27
N GLU A 541 2.52 -15.34 -3.23
CA GLU A 541 3.31 -14.47 -4.13
C GLU A 541 2.44 -13.60 -5.05
N LYS A 542 1.24 -14.09 -5.42
CA LYS A 542 0.28 -13.38 -6.26
C LYS A 542 -0.46 -12.30 -5.47
N TYR A 543 -0.88 -12.62 -4.25
CA TYR A 543 -1.61 -11.74 -3.31
C TYR A 543 -0.85 -11.53 -1.99
N PRO A 544 0.36 -10.94 -2.02
CA PRO A 544 1.21 -10.85 -0.84
C PRO A 544 0.63 -9.97 0.27
N GLU A 545 -0.30 -9.07 -0.04
CA GLU A 545 -1.05 -8.30 0.95
C GLU A 545 -1.97 -9.15 1.82
N VAL A 546 -2.53 -10.25 1.30
CA VAL A 546 -3.48 -11.08 2.04
C VAL A 546 -2.71 -11.89 3.09
N ALA A 547 -2.81 -11.45 4.33
CA ALA A 547 -2.08 -11.99 5.47
C ALA A 547 -3.05 -12.60 6.49
N LEU A 548 -3.49 -13.84 6.25
CA LEU A 548 -4.37 -14.58 7.16
C LEU A 548 -3.58 -15.60 8.01
N PRO A 549 -4.09 -15.99 9.19
CA PRO A 549 -3.36 -16.87 10.12
C PRO A 549 -3.15 -18.28 9.57
N THR A 550 -1.90 -18.75 9.54
CA THR A 550 -1.54 -20.13 9.13
C THR A 550 -1.00 -20.97 10.29
N GLU A 551 -0.56 -20.33 11.37
CA GLU A 551 -0.15 -20.99 12.60
C GLU A 551 -0.67 -20.18 13.79
N VAL A 552 -1.19 -20.87 14.81
CA VAL A 552 -1.69 -20.27 16.06
C VAL A 552 -1.00 -20.88 17.28
N GLY A 553 -1.35 -20.44 18.48
CA GLY A 553 -0.72 -20.87 19.74
C GLY A 553 0.29 -19.87 20.30
N ALA A 554 0.18 -18.60 19.92
CA ALA A 554 0.90 -17.51 20.56
C ALA A 554 0.18 -17.04 21.85
N SER A 555 0.37 -15.77 22.24
CA SER A 555 -0.29 -15.12 23.38
C SER A 555 -0.62 -13.67 23.04
N SER A 556 -1.29 -12.96 23.95
CA SER A 556 -1.55 -11.52 23.85
C SER A 556 -0.29 -10.63 23.88
N SER A 557 0.89 -11.22 24.02
CA SER A 557 2.19 -10.53 24.06
C SER A 557 3.23 -11.14 23.12
N THR A 558 2.87 -12.14 22.32
CA THR A 558 3.77 -12.84 21.38
C THR A 558 3.09 -13.01 20.02
N GLY A 559 3.84 -13.42 18.98
CA GLY A 559 3.25 -13.61 17.64
C GLY A 559 2.72 -12.31 17.02
N ALA A 560 1.44 -12.31 16.64
CA ALA A 560 0.72 -11.10 16.21
C ALA A 560 -0.14 -10.46 17.34
N CYS A 561 -0.09 -11.02 18.55
CA CYS A 561 -0.82 -10.60 19.76
C CYS A 561 -2.35 -10.71 19.74
N ASP A 562 -2.94 -10.81 18.56
CA ASP A 562 -4.39 -10.85 18.39
C ASP A 562 -4.87 -12.28 18.10
N ASN A 563 -6.18 -12.50 18.28
CA ASN A 563 -6.76 -13.84 18.21
C ASN A 563 -7.39 -14.15 16.84
N TYR A 564 -7.45 -15.45 16.53
CA TYR A 564 -8.08 -15.98 15.34
C TYR A 564 -9.21 -16.95 15.71
N TRP A 565 -10.39 -16.69 15.15
CA TRP A 565 -11.53 -17.60 15.19
C TRP A 565 -11.79 -18.15 13.79
N CYS A 566 -11.96 -19.46 13.67
CA CYS A 566 -12.23 -20.13 12.41
C CYS A 566 -13.16 -21.34 12.58
N ALA A 567 -13.78 -21.77 11.48
CA ALA A 567 -14.53 -23.01 11.40
C ALA A 567 -14.52 -23.53 9.94
N GLU A 568 -14.66 -24.84 9.77
CA GLU A 568 -14.84 -25.50 8.47
C GLU A 568 -16.10 -24.99 7.74
N GLY A 569 -16.19 -25.11 6.42
CA GLY A 569 -17.33 -24.70 5.61
C GLY A 569 -17.18 -23.30 5.00
N ASN A 570 -18.27 -22.78 4.44
CA ASN A 570 -18.29 -21.45 3.84
C ASN A 570 -18.41 -20.39 4.95
N ARG A 571 -17.43 -19.50 5.03
CA ARG A 571 -17.30 -18.46 6.05
C ARG A 571 -17.00 -17.11 5.42
N ILE A 572 -17.37 -16.06 6.13
CA ILE A 572 -17.02 -14.67 5.82
C ILE A 572 -16.03 -14.14 6.86
N ALA A 573 -15.25 -13.12 6.47
CA ALA A 573 -14.24 -12.53 7.33
C ALA A 573 -14.77 -11.30 8.09
N TYR A 574 -14.47 -11.24 9.39
CA TYR A 574 -14.55 -10.03 10.19
C TYR A 574 -13.21 -9.73 10.85
N VAL A 575 -13.02 -8.48 11.25
CA VAL A 575 -11.77 -7.97 11.83
C VAL A 575 -11.98 -7.11 13.07
N GLY A 576 -10.92 -6.94 13.85
CA GLY A 576 -10.81 -5.89 14.88
C GLY A 576 -11.21 -6.31 16.29
N GLY A 577 -12.12 -7.27 16.46
CA GLY A 577 -12.71 -7.59 17.77
C GLY A 577 -13.87 -6.67 18.14
N CYS A 578 -14.52 -6.93 19.28
CA CYS A 578 -15.66 -6.14 19.74
C CYS A 578 -15.75 -6.03 21.27
N PHE A 579 -16.70 -5.25 21.76
CA PHE A 579 -16.87 -4.91 23.19
C PHE A 579 -17.50 -5.98 24.08
N SER A 580 -17.58 -7.25 23.65
CA SER A 580 -18.19 -8.34 24.44
C SER A 580 -17.14 -9.17 25.20
N SER A 581 -16.29 -8.51 26.00
CA SER A 581 -15.26 -9.12 26.84
C SER A 581 -14.16 -9.87 26.08
N PHE A 582 -13.75 -9.33 24.93
CA PHE A 582 -12.65 -9.89 24.13
C PHE A 582 -11.27 -9.35 24.54
N TRP A 583 -11.11 -8.81 25.75
CA TRP A 583 -9.79 -8.46 26.27
C TRP A 583 -9.05 -9.73 26.73
N PRO A 584 -7.80 -9.99 26.29
CA PRO A 584 -6.91 -9.21 25.41
C PRO A 584 -6.78 -9.80 23.98
N LYS A 585 -7.86 -10.35 23.43
CA LYS A 585 -7.93 -11.06 22.13
C LYS A 585 -8.19 -10.16 20.91
N ALA A 586 -8.69 -8.95 21.11
CA ALA A 586 -8.99 -7.96 20.05
C ALA A 586 -7.73 -7.23 19.56
N GLY A 587 -7.83 -6.53 18.44
CA GLY A 587 -6.72 -5.74 17.87
C GLY A 587 -6.77 -5.70 16.34
N PHE A 588 -5.84 -4.96 15.74
CA PHE A 588 -5.83 -4.68 14.30
C PHE A 588 -5.63 -5.97 13.46
N PHE A 589 -5.01 -7.00 14.03
CA PHE A 589 -4.75 -8.29 13.40
C PHE A 589 -5.72 -9.38 13.85
N ALA A 590 -6.72 -9.07 14.67
CA ALA A 590 -7.75 -10.02 15.07
C ALA A 590 -8.64 -10.39 13.88
N TRP A 591 -8.82 -11.70 13.65
CA TRP A 591 -9.60 -12.23 12.53
C TRP A 591 -10.68 -13.18 13.01
N TYR A 592 -11.91 -13.00 12.54
CA TYR A 592 -13.04 -13.86 12.86
C TYR A 592 -13.65 -14.42 11.58
N CYS A 593 -13.36 -15.69 11.30
CA CYS A 593 -13.75 -16.46 10.12
C CYS A 593 -14.58 -17.70 10.53
N TYR A 594 -15.51 -17.53 11.47
CA TYR A 594 -16.25 -18.64 12.09
C TYR A 594 -17.72 -18.73 11.65
N TYR A 595 -18.36 -17.61 11.31
CA TYR A 595 -19.78 -17.56 10.97
C TYR A 595 -20.08 -17.59 9.47
N SER A 596 -21.30 -18.02 9.13
CA SER A 596 -21.84 -17.99 7.77
C SER A 596 -22.25 -16.57 7.36
N SER A 597 -22.49 -16.37 6.06
CA SER A 597 -22.92 -15.10 5.47
C SER A 597 -24.30 -14.61 5.93
N SER A 598 -25.13 -15.51 6.48
CA SER A 598 -26.46 -15.23 7.03
C SER A 598 -26.44 -14.70 8.46
N SER A 599 -25.29 -14.69 9.13
CA SER A 599 -25.20 -14.30 10.54
C SER A 599 -25.46 -12.82 10.73
N THR A 600 -26.27 -12.51 11.75
CA THR A 600 -26.57 -11.15 12.21
C THR A 600 -26.36 -11.09 13.71
N TYR A 601 -25.52 -10.16 14.17
CA TYR A 601 -25.29 -9.96 15.59
C TYR A 601 -25.24 -8.47 15.93
N TRP A 602 -25.48 -8.19 17.19
CA TRP A 602 -25.64 -6.84 17.73
C TRP A 602 -24.28 -6.13 17.91
N ASN A 603 -23.19 -6.89 17.90
CA ASN A 603 -21.81 -6.42 18.00
C ASN A 603 -21.06 -6.48 16.65
N TYR A 604 -21.80 -6.62 15.55
CA TYR A 604 -21.26 -6.80 14.19
C TYR A 604 -21.68 -5.62 13.33
N GLY A 605 -20.73 -5.01 12.65
CA GLY A 605 -20.91 -3.83 11.83
C GLY A 605 -20.04 -3.85 10.58
N ALA A 606 -19.97 -2.71 9.92
CA ALA A 606 -19.17 -2.54 8.71
C ALA A 606 -18.68 -1.10 8.60
N ARG A 607 -17.78 -0.84 7.65
CA ARG A 607 -17.19 0.46 7.38
C ARG A 607 -17.34 0.79 5.90
N LEU A 608 -17.67 2.04 5.59
CA LEU A 608 -17.72 2.51 4.22
C LEU A 608 -16.32 2.56 3.61
N LEU A 609 -16.26 2.32 2.31
CA LEU A 609 -15.09 2.48 1.48
C LEU A 609 -15.54 3.11 0.15
N LYS A 610 -14.72 4.01 -0.39
CA LYS A 610 -14.90 4.58 -1.72
C LYS A 610 -13.58 4.58 -2.49
N HIS A 611 -13.62 4.03 -3.69
CA HIS A 611 -12.53 4.11 -4.67
C HIS A 611 -12.67 5.36 -5.52
N GLN A 612 -11.55 5.85 -6.05
CA GLN A 612 -11.55 6.85 -7.12
C GLN A 612 -11.57 6.20 -8.50
#